data_AF-A0A6L8GN01-F1
#
_entry.id   AF-A0A6L8GN01-F1
#
_cell.length_a   1.000
_cell.length_b   1.000
_cell.length_c   1.000
_cell.angle_alpha   90.00
_cell.angle_beta   90.00
_cell.angle_gamma   90.00
#
_symmetry.space_group_name_H-M   'P 1'
#
loop_
_entity.id
_entity.type
_entity.pdbx_description
1 polymer ?
#
loop_
_entity_poly.entity_id
_entity_poly.type
_entity_poly.pdbx_seq_one_letter_code
_entity_poly.pdbx_strand_id
1 'polypeptide(L)'
;DEPGYDAEATIGPDGRIVFLCLGEGDMEIYSMNGDGSDVRRLTHRQGPDGGPFFSPDGSQIIFRGREIPDGGEYDDYKRLLDAGLWRPTSTEVFVMDADGSNLRQVTDFGGASFAPYWHPDGDRIIFSSNLHNPDGRNFDLFMINLDGTGLEQITFTDVFDGFPMFSPDGTKLIFASNRDAAAEGDTNIFIADWVD
;
A
#
# COMPACT_ATOMS: atom_id res chain seq x y z
N ASP A 1 8.92 19.32 13.57
CA ASP A 1 9.61 18.09 13.97
C ASP A 1 8.90 17.47 15.13
N GLU A 2 8.02 16.52 14.83
CA GLU A 2 7.62 15.50 15.78
C GLU A 2 8.69 14.40 15.75
N PRO A 3 9.14 13.88 16.90
CA PRO A 3 10.00 12.71 16.93
C PRO A 3 9.22 11.49 16.42
N GLY A 4 9.69 10.85 15.35
CA GLY A 4 8.97 9.73 14.74
C GLY A 4 9.58 9.28 13.42
N TYR A 5 9.00 8.22 12.85
CA TYR A 5 9.32 7.74 11.51
C TYR A 5 8.26 8.25 10.54
N ASP A 6 8.65 9.17 9.67
CA ASP A 6 7.82 9.70 8.58
C ASP A 6 8.34 9.16 7.25
N ALA A 7 7.46 8.56 6.44
CA ALA A 7 7.86 7.92 5.20
C ALA A 7 6.72 7.82 4.18
N GLU A 8 7.05 7.27 3.01
CA GLU A 8 6.08 6.82 2.01
C GLU A 8 5.14 7.95 1.52
N ALA A 9 5.64 9.19 1.51
CA ALA A 9 4.86 10.37 1.12
C ALA A 9 4.54 10.37 -0.38
N THR A 10 3.29 10.68 -0.71
CA THR A 10 2.81 10.89 -2.09
C THR A 10 2.05 12.21 -2.17
N ILE A 11 1.94 12.76 -3.38
CA ILE A 11 1.29 14.06 -3.63
C ILE A 11 0.09 13.87 -4.55
N GLY A 12 -1.04 14.46 -4.16
CA GLY A 12 -2.27 14.48 -4.93
C GLY A 12 -2.27 15.56 -6.02
N PRO A 13 -3.25 15.52 -6.93
CA PRO A 13 -3.36 16.47 -8.03
C PRO A 13 -3.61 17.92 -7.57
N ASP A 14 -4.13 18.11 -6.36
CA ASP A 14 -4.35 19.42 -5.72
C ASP A 14 -3.11 19.97 -4.98
N GLY A 15 -2.01 19.20 -4.97
CA GLY A 15 -0.78 19.52 -4.24
C GLY A 15 -0.81 19.16 -2.76
N ARG A 16 -1.85 18.47 -2.27
CA ARG A 16 -1.88 17.92 -0.91
C ARG A 16 -0.98 16.69 -0.83
N ILE A 17 -0.30 16.51 0.30
CA ILE A 17 0.59 15.38 0.55
C ILE A 17 -0.13 14.41 1.48
N VAL A 18 -0.01 13.12 1.22
CA VAL A 18 -0.41 12.03 2.13
C VAL A 18 0.82 11.18 2.45
N PHE A 19 0.98 10.75 3.69
CA PHE A 19 2.20 10.08 4.14
C PHE A 19 1.93 9.18 5.35
N LEU A 20 2.83 8.23 5.59
CA LEU A 20 2.89 7.46 6.82
C LEU A 20 3.63 8.27 7.89
N CYS A 21 3.07 8.35 9.08
CA CYS A 21 3.75 8.85 10.27
C CYS A 21 3.59 7.86 11.43
N LEU A 22 4.71 7.44 12.01
CA LEU A 22 4.77 6.79 13.32
C LEU A 22 4.69 7.87 14.40
N GLY A 23 3.47 8.32 14.66
CA GLY A 23 3.15 9.38 15.62
C GLY A 23 3.02 8.84 17.05
N GLU A 24 1.85 9.02 17.66
CA GLU A 24 1.50 8.61 19.05
C GLU A 24 1.50 7.08 19.29
N GLY A 25 2.55 6.39 18.85
CA GLY A 25 2.78 4.97 19.07
C GLY A 25 2.16 4.04 18.03
N ASP A 26 1.59 4.51 16.93
CA ASP A 26 1.12 3.66 15.83
C ASP A 26 1.48 4.26 14.47
N MET A 27 1.61 3.41 13.45
CA MET A 27 1.83 3.83 12.07
C MET A 27 0.49 4.18 11.44
N GLU A 28 0.32 5.45 11.11
CA GLU A 28 -0.96 5.99 10.67
C GLU A 28 -0.78 6.86 9.43
N ILE A 29 -1.86 7.02 8.66
CA ILE A 29 -1.90 7.88 7.49
C ILE A 29 -2.20 9.31 7.93
N TYR A 30 -1.39 10.25 7.45
CA TYR A 30 -1.54 11.67 7.65
C TYR A 30 -1.65 12.39 6.31
N SER A 31 -2.24 13.59 6.32
CA SER A 31 -2.19 14.52 5.21
C SER A 31 -1.72 15.91 5.64
N MET A 32 -1.15 16.66 4.70
CA MET A 32 -0.76 18.05 4.90
C MET A 32 -0.79 18.81 3.57
N ASN A 33 -0.80 20.14 3.62
CA ASN A 33 -0.60 20.97 2.44
C ASN A 33 0.82 20.80 1.90
N GLY A 34 1.02 21.08 0.61
CA GLY A 34 2.35 21.01 -0.03
C GLY A 34 3.41 21.95 0.56
N ASP A 35 3.01 22.94 1.36
CA ASP A 35 3.90 23.82 2.11
C ASP A 35 4.21 23.32 3.54
N GLY A 36 3.70 22.15 3.92
CA GLY A 36 3.86 21.53 5.24
C GLY A 36 2.87 22.01 6.31
N SER A 37 1.95 22.91 5.97
CA SER A 37 0.89 23.34 6.90
C SER A 37 -0.29 22.35 6.93
N ASP A 38 -1.21 22.53 7.90
CA ASP A 38 -2.45 21.74 8.00
C ASP A 38 -2.24 20.22 8.09
N VAL A 39 -1.29 19.80 8.94
CA VAL A 39 -1.04 18.39 9.24
C VAL A 39 -2.25 17.79 9.95
N ARG A 40 -2.80 16.70 9.42
CA ARG A 40 -3.97 15.98 9.96
C ARG A 40 -3.75 14.47 9.91
N ARG A 41 -3.99 13.80 11.03
CA ARG A 41 -4.13 12.33 11.07
C ARG A 41 -5.46 11.93 10.42
N LEU A 42 -5.45 10.93 9.54
CA LEU A 42 -6.62 10.44 8.81
C LEU A 42 -7.11 9.07 9.30
N THR A 43 -6.19 8.22 9.77
CA THR A 43 -6.51 6.89 10.32
C THR A 43 -6.31 6.86 11.84
N HIS A 44 -7.12 6.05 12.53
CA HIS A 44 -7.21 6.05 14.01
C HIS A 44 -7.40 4.65 14.59
N ARG A 45 -7.22 3.64 13.76
CA ARG A 45 -7.58 2.25 14.05
C ARG A 45 -6.35 1.51 14.52
N GLN A 46 -6.56 0.45 15.29
CA GLN A 46 -5.46 -0.27 15.90
C GLN A 46 -4.69 -1.09 14.86
N GLY A 47 -3.40 -0.83 14.73
CA GLY A 47 -2.54 -1.54 13.80
C GLY A 47 -2.00 -0.65 12.69
N PRO A 48 -1.05 -1.19 11.92
CA PRO A 48 -0.23 -0.41 11.00
C PRO A 48 -1.00 -0.03 9.74
N ASP A 49 -0.99 1.25 9.40
CA ASP A 49 -1.41 1.75 8.09
C ASP A 49 -0.21 2.45 7.39
N GLY A 50 -0.10 2.29 6.07
CA GLY A 50 1.04 2.78 5.30
C GLY A 50 0.90 2.74 3.78
N GLY A 51 1.88 3.29 3.08
CA GLY A 51 1.98 3.32 1.62
C GLY A 51 0.81 4.00 0.92
N PRO A 52 0.40 5.22 1.34
CA PRO A 52 -0.80 5.84 0.82
C PRO A 52 -0.60 6.48 -0.57
N PHE A 53 -1.59 6.33 -1.44
CA PHE A 53 -1.68 7.02 -2.73
C PHE A 53 -3.05 7.65 -2.93
N PHE A 54 -3.08 8.88 -3.48
CA PHE A 54 -4.33 9.48 -3.94
C PHE A 54 -4.86 8.77 -5.19
N SER A 55 -6.19 8.72 -5.32
CA SER A 55 -6.87 8.39 -6.58
C SER A 55 -6.52 9.41 -7.67
N PRO A 56 -6.69 9.07 -8.97
CA PRO A 56 -6.35 9.99 -10.07
C PRO A 56 -7.04 11.36 -9.99
N ASP A 57 -8.27 11.39 -9.48
CA ASP A 57 -9.06 12.61 -9.25
C ASP A 57 -8.78 13.28 -7.88
N GLY A 58 -7.98 12.65 -7.02
CA GLY A 58 -7.64 13.12 -5.68
C GLY A 58 -8.75 12.95 -4.64
N SER A 59 -9.89 12.34 -4.97
CA SER A 59 -11.03 12.24 -4.06
C SER A 59 -10.89 11.14 -3.00
N GLN A 60 -10.04 10.14 -3.24
CA GLN A 60 -9.84 8.99 -2.36
C GLN A 60 -8.36 8.71 -2.12
N ILE A 61 -8.08 7.94 -1.08
CA ILE A 61 -6.75 7.46 -0.71
C ILE A 61 -6.81 5.93 -0.63
N ILE A 62 -5.86 5.27 -1.28
CA ILE A 62 -5.60 3.84 -1.14
C ILE A 62 -4.34 3.61 -0.33
N PHE A 63 -4.30 2.57 0.49
CA PHE A 63 -3.14 2.26 1.33
C PHE A 63 -3.11 0.79 1.75
N ARG A 64 -1.95 0.32 2.22
CA ARG A 64 -1.84 -0.98 2.90
C ARG A 64 -2.12 -0.79 4.39
N GLY A 65 -2.86 -1.71 5.00
CA GLY A 65 -3.21 -1.61 6.40
C GLY A 65 -3.50 -2.95 7.04
N ARG A 66 -3.59 -2.99 8.38
CA ARG A 66 -4.17 -4.14 9.09
C ARG A 66 -4.77 -3.74 10.42
N GLU A 67 -5.99 -4.19 10.69
CA GLU A 67 -6.52 -4.12 12.05
C GLU A 67 -5.93 -5.25 12.89
N ILE A 68 -5.38 -4.90 14.06
CA ILE A 68 -4.86 -5.89 15.02
C ILE A 68 -5.73 -5.79 16.28
N PRO A 69 -6.63 -6.74 16.56
CA PRO A 69 -7.43 -6.72 17.78
C PRO A 69 -6.58 -6.87 19.04
N ASP A 70 -7.16 -6.50 20.19
CA ASP A 70 -6.52 -6.71 21.50
C ASP A 70 -6.10 -8.17 21.71
N GLY A 71 -4.89 -8.34 22.25
CA GLY A 71 -4.33 -9.65 22.58
C GLY A 71 -2.82 -9.69 22.39
N GLY A 72 -2.26 -10.90 22.50
CA GLY A 72 -0.81 -11.08 22.48
C GLY A 72 -0.12 -10.64 21.19
N GLU A 73 -0.82 -10.66 20.04
CA GLU A 73 -0.29 -10.11 18.79
C GLU A 73 -0.15 -8.59 18.86
N TYR A 74 -1.16 -7.90 19.41
CA TYR A 74 -1.08 -6.45 19.59
C TYR A 74 -0.02 -6.06 20.62
N ASP A 75 0.10 -6.80 21.73
CA ASP A 75 1.14 -6.56 22.72
C ASP A 75 2.55 -6.70 22.11
N ASP A 76 2.77 -7.72 21.26
CA ASP A 76 4.05 -7.91 20.57
C ASP A 76 4.29 -6.82 19.52
N TYR A 77 3.26 -6.40 18.80
CA TYR A 77 3.32 -5.28 17.86
C TYR A 77 3.79 -3.99 18.55
N LYS A 78 3.14 -3.61 19.67
CA LYS A 78 3.52 -2.41 20.44
C LYS A 78 4.94 -2.50 20.99
N ARG A 79 5.33 -3.66 21.52
CA ARG A 79 6.69 -3.92 22.01
C ARG A 79 7.74 -3.75 20.90
N LEU A 80 7.43 -4.17 19.67
CA LEU A 80 8.32 -3.98 18.52
C LEU A 80 8.44 -2.50 18.15
N LEU A 81 7.33 -1.76 18.09
CA LEU A 81 7.35 -0.32 17.81
C LEU A 81 8.15 0.47 18.85
N ASP A 82 8.02 0.16 20.14
CA ASP A 82 8.80 0.78 21.22
C ASP A 82 10.31 0.53 21.06
N ALA A 83 10.69 -0.55 20.38
CA ALA A 83 12.07 -0.88 20.03
C ALA A 83 12.50 -0.31 18.66
N GLY A 84 11.65 0.45 17.97
CA GLY A 84 11.89 0.96 16.63
C GLY A 84 11.85 -0.12 15.55
N LEU A 85 11.14 -1.22 15.81
CA LEU A 85 11.03 -2.38 14.93
C LEU A 85 9.61 -2.54 14.41
N TRP A 86 9.51 -3.07 13.20
CA TRP A 86 8.26 -3.47 12.59
C TRP A 86 8.42 -4.86 11.99
N ARG A 87 7.45 -5.75 12.21
CA ARG A 87 7.40 -7.08 11.62
C ARG A 87 6.12 -7.20 10.77
N PRO A 88 6.21 -7.02 9.44
CA PRO A 88 5.07 -7.25 8.58
C PRO A 88 4.74 -8.75 8.56
N THR A 89 3.51 -9.09 8.96
CA THR A 89 3.00 -10.47 8.96
C THR A 89 1.94 -10.63 7.88
N SER A 90 0.85 -9.86 8.00
CA SER A 90 -0.19 -9.71 7.00
C SER A 90 -0.62 -8.26 6.89
N THR A 91 -1.03 -7.87 5.70
CA THR A 91 -1.57 -6.53 5.39
C THR A 91 -2.60 -6.69 4.30
N GLU A 92 -3.59 -5.81 4.31
CA GLU A 92 -4.67 -5.78 3.35
C GLU A 92 -4.72 -4.40 2.69
N VAL A 93 -5.45 -4.30 1.58
CA VAL A 93 -5.68 -3.04 0.88
C VAL A 93 -6.91 -2.36 1.49
N PHE A 94 -6.76 -1.09 1.82
CA PHE A 94 -7.83 -0.23 2.33
C PHE A 94 -8.00 0.99 1.43
N VAL A 95 -9.22 1.51 1.39
CA VAL A 95 -9.56 2.76 0.72
C VAL A 95 -10.39 3.63 1.67
N MET A 96 -10.17 4.93 1.63
CA MET A 96 -10.96 5.95 2.32
C MET A 96 -11.10 7.19 1.42
N ASP A 97 -12.03 8.08 1.77
CA ASP A 97 -12.08 9.40 1.13
C ASP A 97 -10.87 10.25 1.56
N ALA A 98 -10.50 11.24 0.75
CA ALA A 98 -9.31 12.06 0.98
C ALA A 98 -9.31 12.85 2.32
N ASP A 99 -10.49 13.00 2.94
CA ASP A 99 -10.66 13.60 4.26
C ASP A 99 -10.56 12.60 5.44
N GLY A 100 -10.35 11.31 5.14
CA GLY A 100 -10.26 10.22 6.10
C GLY A 100 -11.60 9.52 6.40
N SER A 101 -12.72 9.99 5.83
CA SER A 101 -14.02 9.37 6.02
C SER A 101 -14.22 8.14 5.12
N ASN A 102 -15.29 7.38 5.35
CA ASN A 102 -15.67 6.21 4.53
C ASN A 102 -14.59 5.13 4.36
N LEU A 103 -13.72 5.00 5.38
CA LEU A 103 -12.73 3.93 5.44
C LEU A 103 -13.37 2.55 5.28
N ARG A 104 -12.83 1.75 4.37
CA ARG A 104 -13.22 0.36 4.17
C ARG A 104 -12.05 -0.50 3.69
N GLN A 105 -12.11 -1.77 4.07
CA GLN A 105 -11.20 -2.82 3.62
C GLN A 105 -11.64 -3.34 2.25
N VAL A 106 -10.69 -3.53 1.33
CA VAL A 106 -10.93 -4.05 -0.03
C VAL A 106 -10.55 -5.53 -0.13
N THR A 107 -9.46 -5.95 0.50
CA THR A 107 -8.98 -7.34 0.49
C THR A 107 -9.01 -7.97 1.88
N ASP A 108 -9.22 -9.28 1.98
CA ASP A 108 -9.15 -10.04 3.25
C ASP A 108 -8.59 -11.43 2.96
N PHE A 109 -7.31 -11.47 2.63
CA PHE A 109 -6.61 -12.66 2.15
C PHE A 109 -5.84 -13.37 3.24
N GLY A 110 -5.57 -12.72 4.37
CA GLY A 110 -4.76 -13.26 5.46
C GLY A 110 -3.28 -13.39 5.12
N GLY A 111 -2.88 -12.92 3.94
CA GLY A 111 -1.50 -12.80 3.48
C GLY A 111 -1.02 -11.35 3.52
N ALA A 112 0.04 -11.08 2.77
CA ALA A 112 0.57 -9.73 2.61
C ALA A 112 0.11 -9.16 1.27
N SER A 113 -0.82 -8.20 1.30
CA SER A 113 -1.17 -7.33 0.19
C SER A 113 -0.45 -6.00 0.39
N PHE A 114 0.44 -5.66 -0.54
CA PHE A 114 1.39 -4.55 -0.44
C PHE A 114 1.36 -3.65 -1.68
N ALA A 115 1.89 -2.43 -1.52
CA ALA A 115 2.08 -1.44 -2.57
C ALA A 115 0.86 -1.28 -3.50
N PRO A 116 -0.35 -1.02 -2.96
CA PRO A 116 -1.52 -0.83 -3.81
C PRO A 116 -1.41 0.48 -4.59
N TYR A 117 -1.90 0.46 -5.83
CA TYR A 117 -1.94 1.61 -6.72
C TYR A 117 -3.23 1.62 -7.53
N TRP A 118 -3.72 2.81 -7.86
CA TRP A 118 -4.92 2.98 -8.65
C TRP A 118 -4.68 2.65 -10.12
N HIS A 119 -5.60 1.92 -10.74
CA HIS A 119 -5.72 1.99 -12.19
C HIS A 119 -6.28 3.38 -12.58
N PRO A 120 -5.86 3.98 -13.71
CA PRO A 120 -6.29 5.33 -14.10
C PRO A 120 -7.78 5.50 -14.39
N ASP A 121 -8.55 4.41 -14.51
CA ASP A 121 -10.01 4.47 -14.60
C ASP A 121 -10.68 4.84 -13.27
N GLY A 122 -9.98 4.71 -12.13
CA GLY A 122 -10.51 4.97 -10.79
C GLY A 122 -11.37 3.85 -10.20
N ASP A 123 -11.59 2.76 -10.93
CA ASP A 123 -12.48 1.66 -10.53
C ASP A 123 -11.72 0.38 -10.17
N ARG A 124 -10.44 0.28 -10.55
CA ARG A 124 -9.59 -0.88 -10.29
C ARG A 124 -8.34 -0.52 -9.50
N ILE A 125 -7.81 -1.51 -8.80
CA ILE A 125 -6.62 -1.43 -7.96
C ILE A 125 -5.66 -2.51 -8.40
N ILE A 126 -4.39 -2.17 -8.61
CA ILE A 126 -3.30 -3.12 -8.75
C ILE A 126 -2.46 -3.15 -7.48
N PHE A 127 -2.01 -4.32 -7.05
CA PHE A 127 -1.24 -4.50 -5.83
C PHE A 127 -0.36 -5.75 -5.92
N SER A 128 0.61 -5.88 -5.02
CA SER A 128 1.47 -7.06 -4.91
C SER A 128 0.95 -7.95 -3.80
N SER A 129 0.84 -9.26 -4.03
CA SER A 129 0.41 -10.18 -2.97
C SER A 129 1.09 -11.54 -3.01
N ASN A 130 1.26 -12.14 -1.83
CA ASN A 130 1.69 -13.52 -1.68
C ASN A 130 0.53 -14.52 -1.56
N LEU A 131 -0.69 -14.12 -1.94
CA LEU A 131 -1.92 -14.92 -1.85
C LEU A 131 -1.77 -16.38 -2.33
N HIS A 132 -1.05 -16.61 -3.44
CA HIS A 132 -0.84 -17.94 -4.01
C HIS A 132 0.50 -18.58 -3.62
N ASN A 133 1.22 -18.01 -2.65
CA ASN A 133 2.52 -18.52 -2.20
C ASN A 133 2.52 -18.82 -0.70
N PRO A 134 2.28 -20.07 -0.28
CA PRO A 134 2.18 -20.44 1.14
C PRO A 134 3.49 -20.28 1.92
N ASP A 135 4.65 -20.23 1.24
CA ASP A 135 5.94 -19.95 1.86
C ASP A 135 6.14 -18.44 2.13
N GLY A 136 5.25 -17.59 1.59
CA GLY A 136 5.15 -16.16 1.83
C GLY A 136 6.22 -15.30 1.17
N ARG A 137 7.13 -15.89 0.38
CA ARG A 137 8.30 -15.20 -0.17
C ARG A 137 8.14 -14.75 -1.62
N ASN A 138 7.23 -15.37 -2.38
CA ASN A 138 6.90 -14.90 -3.72
C ASN A 138 5.71 -13.94 -3.67
N PHE A 139 5.82 -12.86 -4.42
CA PHE A 139 4.73 -11.92 -4.64
C PHE A 139 4.47 -11.87 -6.14
N ASP A 140 3.20 -11.93 -6.50
CA ASP A 140 2.73 -11.64 -7.85
C ASP A 140 1.90 -10.36 -7.83
N LEU A 141 1.71 -9.75 -9.00
CA LEU A 141 0.80 -8.63 -9.16
C LEU A 141 -0.63 -9.15 -9.34
N PHE A 142 -1.56 -8.50 -8.66
CA PHE A 142 -2.99 -8.77 -8.75
C PHE A 142 -3.74 -7.48 -9.01
N MET A 143 -4.85 -7.59 -9.72
CA MET A 143 -5.80 -6.51 -9.93
C MET A 143 -7.15 -6.89 -9.34
N ILE A 144 -7.86 -5.92 -8.76
CA ILE A 144 -9.18 -6.13 -8.14
C ILE A 144 -10.05 -4.90 -8.37
N ASN A 145 -11.37 -5.10 -8.44
CA ASN A 145 -12.30 -3.98 -8.46
C ASN A 145 -12.30 -3.28 -7.10
N LEU A 146 -12.63 -1.99 -7.12
CA LEU A 146 -12.70 -1.15 -5.95
C LEU A 146 -13.68 -1.69 -4.89
N ASP A 147 -14.71 -2.44 -5.29
CA ASP A 147 -15.68 -3.09 -4.39
C ASP A 147 -15.19 -4.43 -3.80
N GLY A 148 -13.97 -4.86 -4.11
CA GLY A 148 -13.38 -6.12 -3.67
C GLY A 148 -13.73 -7.33 -4.54
N THR A 149 -14.45 -7.15 -5.64
CA THR A 149 -14.78 -8.23 -6.59
C THR A 149 -13.77 -8.30 -7.74
N GLY A 150 -13.89 -9.32 -8.60
CA GLY A 150 -13.13 -9.36 -9.86
C GLY A 150 -11.62 -9.54 -9.71
N LEU A 151 -11.17 -10.23 -8.65
CA LEU A 151 -9.75 -10.51 -8.46
C LEU A 151 -9.15 -11.25 -9.67
N GLU A 152 -8.08 -10.70 -10.21
CA GLU A 152 -7.31 -11.23 -11.33
C GLU A 152 -5.81 -11.23 -11.01
N GLN A 153 -5.11 -12.31 -11.34
CA GLN A 153 -3.65 -12.36 -11.26
C GLN A 153 -3.05 -11.84 -12.57
N ILE A 154 -2.11 -10.90 -12.47
CA ILE A 154 -1.51 -10.19 -13.61
C ILE A 154 -0.16 -10.78 -13.98
N THR A 155 0.66 -11.15 -13.00
CA THR A 155 1.95 -11.82 -13.21
C THR A 155 1.93 -13.23 -12.65
N PHE A 156 2.73 -14.12 -13.24
CA PHE A 156 2.72 -15.55 -12.95
C PHE A 156 4.13 -16.11 -12.83
N THR A 157 5.05 -15.33 -12.24
CA THR A 157 6.47 -15.72 -12.22
C THR A 157 6.80 -16.36 -10.88
N ASP A 158 7.71 -17.32 -10.88
CA ASP A 158 8.18 -17.98 -9.64
C ASP A 158 9.17 -17.11 -8.84
N VAL A 159 9.23 -15.80 -9.16
CA VAL A 159 10.11 -14.81 -8.53
C VAL A 159 9.32 -13.56 -8.17
N PHE A 160 9.87 -12.75 -7.27
CA PHE A 160 9.21 -11.55 -6.78
C PHE A 160 8.82 -10.59 -7.90
N ASP A 161 7.55 -10.19 -7.92
CA ASP A 161 7.01 -9.07 -8.67
C ASP A 161 6.34 -8.10 -7.70
N GLY A 162 6.66 -6.81 -7.78
CA GLY A 162 6.05 -5.83 -6.88
C GLY A 162 6.18 -4.36 -7.28
N PHE A 163 5.66 -3.49 -6.41
CA PHE A 163 5.65 -2.04 -6.58
C PHE A 163 5.06 -1.56 -7.93
N PRO A 164 3.84 -2.00 -8.29
CA PRO A 164 3.22 -1.62 -9.56
C PRO A 164 2.80 -0.15 -9.55
N MET A 165 2.96 0.56 -10.68
CA MET A 165 2.36 1.87 -10.91
C MET A 165 1.93 2.03 -12.37
N PHE A 166 0.74 2.59 -12.59
CA PHE A 166 0.26 2.92 -13.93
C PHE A 166 0.74 4.29 -14.40
N SER A 167 0.93 4.44 -15.71
CA SER A 167 1.03 5.78 -16.31
C SER A 167 -0.31 6.51 -16.20
N PRO A 168 -0.34 7.86 -16.14
CA PRO A 168 -1.59 8.62 -16.03
C PRO A 168 -2.59 8.39 -17.18
N ASP A 169 -2.10 7.98 -18.36
CA ASP A 169 -2.94 7.65 -19.53
C ASP A 169 -3.38 6.19 -19.58
N GLY A 170 -2.99 5.35 -18.61
CA GLY A 170 -3.34 3.93 -18.53
C GLY A 170 -2.66 3.04 -19.58
N THR A 171 -1.75 3.57 -20.39
CA THR A 171 -1.13 2.80 -21.48
C THR A 171 0.10 2.00 -21.05
N LYS A 172 0.65 2.26 -19.86
CA LYS A 172 1.86 1.60 -19.35
C LYS A 172 1.69 1.17 -17.90
N LEU A 173 2.31 0.04 -17.58
CA LEU A 173 2.55 -0.43 -16.22
C LEU A 173 4.06 -0.49 -15.98
N ILE A 174 4.54 0.15 -14.92
CA ILE A 174 5.89 -0.05 -14.38
C ILE A 174 5.80 -0.94 -13.14
N PHE A 175 6.75 -1.86 -12.98
CA PHE A 175 6.83 -2.70 -11.79
C PHE A 175 8.27 -3.19 -11.60
N ALA A 176 8.59 -3.58 -10.37
CA ALA A 176 9.85 -4.20 -10.01
C ALA A 176 9.72 -5.73 -10.09
N SER A 177 10.75 -6.41 -10.56
CA SER A 177 10.78 -7.88 -10.60
C SER A 177 12.19 -8.45 -10.47
N ASN A 178 12.31 -9.62 -9.87
CA ASN A 178 13.55 -10.37 -9.80
C ASN A 178 13.75 -11.29 -11.04
N ARG A 179 12.88 -11.19 -12.06
CA ARG A 179 13.11 -11.88 -13.33
C ARG A 179 14.35 -11.30 -14.03
N ASP A 180 15.07 -12.18 -14.72
CA ASP A 180 16.33 -11.86 -15.41
C ASP A 180 17.40 -11.21 -14.51
N ALA A 181 17.36 -11.49 -13.20
CA ALA A 181 18.33 -11.02 -12.23
C ALA A 181 19.75 -11.53 -12.55
N ALA A 182 20.77 -10.67 -12.41
CA ALA A 182 22.16 -11.04 -12.66
C ALA A 182 22.74 -11.88 -11.49
N ALA A 183 22.28 -11.61 -10.27
CA ALA A 183 22.56 -12.37 -9.06
C ALA A 183 21.29 -12.57 -8.22
N GLU A 184 21.31 -13.56 -7.33
CA GLU A 184 20.21 -13.78 -6.38
C GLU A 184 19.98 -12.54 -5.52
N GLY A 185 18.72 -12.07 -5.49
CA GLY A 185 18.32 -10.88 -4.75
C GLY A 185 18.39 -9.58 -5.56
N ASP A 186 18.90 -9.58 -6.79
CA ASP A 186 18.80 -8.41 -7.67
C ASP A 186 17.35 -8.18 -8.10
N THR A 187 16.95 -6.91 -8.13
CA THR A 187 15.64 -6.47 -8.58
C THR A 187 15.79 -5.53 -9.78
N ASN A 188 15.11 -5.85 -10.87
CA ASN A 188 15.06 -5.07 -12.09
C ASN A 188 13.75 -4.27 -12.16
N ILE A 189 13.76 -3.19 -12.95
CA ILE A 189 12.56 -2.40 -13.25
C ILE A 189 12.09 -2.72 -14.67
N PHE A 190 10.81 -3.07 -14.80
CA PHE A 190 10.16 -3.37 -16.07
C PHE A 190 9.11 -2.32 -16.39
N ILE A 191 8.99 -2.02 -17.68
CA ILE A 191 7.87 -1.27 -18.24
C ILE A 191 7.17 -2.15 -19.27
N ALA A 192 5.85 -2.24 -19.18
CA ALA A 192 5.00 -2.99 -20.11
C ALA A 192 3.97 -2.05 -20.76
N ASP A 193 3.61 -2.35 -22.01
CA ASP A 193 2.37 -1.86 -22.60
C ASP A 193 1.19 -2.50 -21.87
N TRP A 194 0.25 -1.69 -21.42
CA TRP A 194 -1.00 -2.17 -20.84
C TRP A 194 -2.10 -2.22 -21.90
N VAL A 195 -2.87 -3.30 -21.89
CA VAL A 195 -4.01 -3.53 -22.78
C VAL A 195 -5.14 -4.10 -21.92
N ASP A 196 -6.26 -3.38 -21.84
CA ASP A 196 -7.48 -3.83 -21.16
C ASP A 196 -8.18 -5.00 -21.88
#